data_AF-A0A938GF72-F1
#
_entry.id   AF-A0A938GF72-F1
#
_cell.length_a   1.000
_cell.length_b   1.000
_cell.length_c   1.000
_cell.angle_alpha   90.00
_cell.angle_beta   90.00
_cell.angle_gamma   90.00
#
_symmetry.space_group_name_H-M   'P 1'
#
loop_
_entity.id
_entity.type
_entity.pdbx_description
1 polymer ?
#
loop_
_entity_poly.entity_id
_entity_poly.type
_entity_poly.pdbx_seq_one_letter_code
_entity_poly.pdbx_strand_id
1 'polypeptide(L)' 'MKTIHALHEKGVFRPLESVDLPERTEVEVVLKAAGENPPPDENLKAINEILSERFHSGEHDLAARHNEHQP' A
#
# COMPACT_ATOMS: atom_id res chain seq x y z
N MET A 1 16.62 6.25 -11.01
CA MET A 1 16.19 7.66 -10.89
C MET A 1 15.88 7.94 -9.43
N LYS A 2 16.37 9.05 -8.88
CA LYS A 2 16.15 9.39 -7.46
C LYS A 2 14.86 10.20 -7.35
N THR A 3 13.95 9.80 -6.47
CA THR A 3 12.76 10.59 -6.14
C THR A 3 13.17 11.80 -5.33
N ILE A 4 12.78 12.99 -5.77
CA ILE A 4 13.07 14.25 -5.10
C ILE A 4 11.85 14.65 -4.31
N HIS A 5 12.01 14.88 -3.01
CA HIS A 5 10.93 15.34 -2.15
C HIS A 5 10.86 16.87 -2.18
N ALA A 6 9.64 17.43 -2.29
CA ALA A 6 9.41 18.86 -2.35
C ALA A 6 8.19 19.27 -1.53
N LEU A 7 8.19 20.50 -1.04
CA LEU A 7 7.04 21.14 -0.42
C LEU A 7 6.37 22.09 -1.42
N HIS A 8 5.04 22.04 -1.47
CA HIS A 8 4.27 22.99 -2.25
C HIS A 8 4.01 24.26 -1.43
N GLU A 9 4.56 25.39 -1.88
CA GLU A 9 4.39 26.69 -1.24
C GLU A 9 4.09 27.77 -2.29
N LYS A 10 2.93 28.43 -2.17
CA LYS A 10 2.53 29.56 -3.04
C LYS A 10 2.62 29.23 -4.55
N GLY A 11 2.27 28.02 -4.95
CA GLY A 11 2.30 27.59 -6.36
C GLY A 11 3.67 27.12 -6.86
N VAL A 12 4.66 26.98 -5.97
CA VAL A 12 6.01 26.52 -6.31
C VAL A 12 6.34 25.27 -5.49
N PHE A 13 6.83 24.21 -6.16
CA PHE A 13 7.40 23.04 -5.49
C PHE A 13 8.86 23.33 -5.14
N ARG A 14 9.16 23.44 -3.84
CA ARG A 14 10.50 23.67 -3.31
C ARG A 14 11.13 22.33 -2.90
N PRO A 15 12.20 21.87 -3.57
CA PRO A 15 12.90 20.66 -3.17
C PRO A 15 13.43 20.78 -1.73
N LEU A 16 13.35 19.69 -0.97
CA LEU A 16 13.95 19.56 0.36
C LEU A 16 15.44 19.21 0.30
N GLU A 17 15.91 18.78 -0.86
CA GLU A 17 17.28 18.37 -1.14
C GLU A 17 17.79 19.05 -2.41
N SER A 18 19.12 19.20 -2.54
CA SER A 18 19.73 19.76 -3.75
C SER A 18 19.39 18.91 -4.98
N VAL A 19 18.95 19.59 -6.04
CA VAL A 19 18.60 18.98 -7.32
C VAL A 19 19.67 19.36 -8.34
N ASP A 20 20.42 18.37 -8.82
CA ASP A 20 21.41 18.53 -9.88
C ASP A 20 20.77 18.21 -11.24
N LEU A 21 19.89 19.11 -11.69
CA LEU A 21 19.28 19.05 -13.02
C LEU A 21 19.57 20.35 -13.77
N PRO A 22 19.85 20.30 -15.08
CA PRO A 22 19.99 21.51 -15.89
C PRO A 22 18.77 22.42 -15.81
N GLU A 23 18.98 23.72 -15.99
CA GLU A 23 17.87 24.65 -16.10
C GLU A 23 16.91 24.24 -17.23
N ARG A 24 15.60 24.42 -17.01
CA ARG A 24 14.51 24.09 -17.95
C ARG A 24 14.39 22.59 -18.29
N THR A 25 14.83 21.71 -17.41
CA THR A 25 14.52 20.27 -17.53
C THR A 25 13.03 20.03 -17.27
N GLU A 26 12.35 19.38 -18.22
CA GLU A 26 10.99 18.90 -18.03
C GLU A 26 10.98 17.74 -17.02
N VAL A 27 10.04 17.77 -16.07
CA VAL A 27 9.94 16.76 -15.01
C VAL A 27 8.50 16.28 -14.89
N GLU A 28 8.33 14.99 -14.63
CA GLU A 28 7.05 14.41 -14.24
C GLU A 28 6.88 14.56 -12.73
N VAL A 29 5.74 15.12 -12.30
CA VAL A 29 5.42 15.31 -10.88
C VAL A 29 4.35 14.29 -10.49
N VAL A 30 4.70 13.39 -9.57
CA VAL A 30 3.76 12.43 -8.99
C VAL A 30 3.30 12.93 -7.63
N LEU A 31 2.05 13.37 -7.54
CA LEU A 31 1.42 13.75 -6.27
C LEU A 31 0.94 12.50 -5.53
N LYS A 32 1.50 12.25 -4.35
CA LYS A 32 0.99 11.25 -3.40
C LYS A 32 0.27 11.99 -2.29
N ALA A 33 -0.91 11.51 -1.90
CA ALA A 33 -1.61 12.04 -0.73
C ALA A 33 -0.72 11.87 0.51
N ALA A 34 -0.29 12.99 1.11
CA ALA A 34 0.47 12.95 2.35
C ALA A 34 -0.47 12.47 3.47
N GLY A 35 -0.24 11.25 3.96
CA GLY A 35 -1.01 10.66 5.06
C GLY A 35 -1.93 9.50 4.68
N GLU A 36 -2.00 9.06 3.42
CA GLU A 36 -2.65 7.79 3.08
C GLU A 36 -1.71 6.59 3.32
N ASN A 37 -1.24 6.44 4.55
CA ASN A 37 -1.49 5.14 5.16
C ASN A 37 -2.74 5.41 5.99
N PRO A 38 -3.97 5.13 5.50
CA PRO A 38 -5.04 4.94 6.46
C PRO A 38 -4.46 4.01 7.54
N PRO A 39 -4.54 4.37 8.84
CA PRO A 39 -4.18 3.40 9.87
C PRO A 39 -4.85 2.11 9.46
N PRO A 40 -4.13 0.97 9.40
CA PRO A 40 -4.73 -0.28 8.93
C PRO A 40 -6.03 -0.40 9.68
N ASP A 41 -7.15 -0.32 8.95
CA ASP A 41 -8.47 -0.31 9.59
C ASP A 41 -8.44 -1.50 10.52
N GLU A 42 -8.48 -1.25 11.84
CA GLU A 42 -8.22 -2.31 12.82
C GLU A 42 -9.22 -3.45 12.60
N ASN A 43 -10.41 -3.15 12.06
CA ASN A 43 -11.37 -4.14 11.62
C ASN A 43 -10.88 -4.92 10.40
N LEU A 44 -10.33 -4.28 9.35
CA LEU A 44 -9.77 -5.00 8.20
C LEU A 44 -8.57 -5.84 8.59
N LYS A 45 -7.73 -5.38 9.52
CA LYS A 45 -6.61 -6.16 10.04
C LYS A 45 -7.12 -7.40 10.79
N ALA A 46 -8.09 -7.22 11.69
CA ALA A 46 -8.71 -8.32 12.44
C ALA A 46 -9.43 -9.33 11.52
N ILE A 47 -10.17 -8.85 10.51
CA ILE A 47 -10.82 -9.70 9.51
C ILE A 47 -9.77 -10.51 8.74
N ASN A 48 -8.69 -9.88 8.27
CA ASN A 48 -7.64 -10.58 7.54
C ASN A 48 -6.88 -11.58 8.41
N GLU A 49 -6.69 -11.29 9.70
CA GLU A 49 -6.07 -12.20 10.67
C GLU A 49 -6.91 -13.47 10.85
N ILE A 50 -8.22 -13.32 11.12
CA ILE A 50 -9.17 -14.44 11.23
C ILE A 50 -9.24 -15.27 9.94
N LEU A 51 -9.25 -14.62 8.77
CA LEU A 51 -9.27 -15.31 7.48
C LEU A 51 -7.95 -16.05 7.20
N SER A 52 -6.82 -15.48 7.66
CA SER A 52 -5.49 -16.07 7.48
C SER A 52 -5.24 -17.29 8.36
N GLU A 53 -5.85 -17.36 9.55
CA GLU A 53 -5.76 -18.54 10.43
C GLU A 53 -6.20 -19.83 9.73
N ARG A 54 -7.28 -19.77 8.93
CA ARG A 54 -7.75 -20.93 8.14
C ARG A 54 -6.83 -21.29 6.97
N PHE A 55 -6.08 -20.33 6.43
CA PHE A 55 -5.12 -20.58 5.36
C PHE A 55 -3.84 -21.24 5.87
N HIS A 56 -3.42 -20.91 7.10
CA HIS A 56 -2.19 -21.43 7.72
C HIS A 56 -2.40 -22.69 8.57
N SER A 57 -3.65 -23.16 8.74
CA SER A 57 -3.95 -24.40 9.48
C SER A 57 -3.44 -25.67 8.79
N GLY A 58 -2.97 -25.58 7.54
CA GLY A 58 -2.48 -26.72 6.77
C GLY A 58 -3.58 -27.65 6.25
N GLU A 59 -4.86 -27.37 6.55
CA GLU A 59 -5.99 -28.11 5.99
C GLU A 59 -6.36 -27.55 4.62
N HIS A 60 -5.71 -28.07 3.57
CA HIS A 60 -5.85 -27.59 2.20
C HIS A 60 -7.11 -28.05 1.47
N ASP A 61 -7.90 -28.97 2.05
CA ASP A 61 -9.05 -29.57 1.37
C ASP A 61 -10.30 -29.73 2.27
N LEU A 62 -10.76 -28.61 2.85
CA LEU A 62 -12.02 -28.55 3.59
C LEU A 62 -13.24 -28.79 2.69
N ALA A 63 -13.12 -28.56 1.38
CA ALA A 63 -14.19 -28.74 0.41
C ALA A 63 -14.45 -30.23 0.10
N ALA A 64 -13.41 -31.07 0.03
CA ALA A 64 -13.57 -32.51 -0.19
C ALA A 64 -14.31 -33.22 0.96
N ARG A 65 -14.19 -32.72 2.20
CA ARG A 65 -14.86 -33.28 3.39
C ARG A 65 -16.36 -32.98 3.47
N HIS A 66 -16.87 -32.11 2.60
CA HIS A 66 -18.28 -31.73 2.56
C HIS A 66 -19.23 -32.90 2.28
N ASN A 67 -18.75 -33.94 1.59
CA ASN A 67 -19.55 -35.11 1.21
C ASN A 67 -19.41 -36.30 2.18
N GLU A 68 -18.53 -36.23 3.19
CA GLU A 68 -18.28 -37.34 4.13
C GLU A 68 -19.40 -37.54 5.15
N HIS A 69 -20.26 -36.53 5.34
CA HIS A 69 -21.38 -36.56 6.30
C HIS A 69 -22.75 -36.38 5.64
N GLN A 70 -22.83 -36.41 4.30
CA GLN A 70 -24.11 -36.42 3.61
C GLN A 70 -24.56 -37.87 3.37
N PRO A 71 -25.74 -38.29 3.83
CA PRO A 71 -26.34 -39.57 3.45
C PRO A 71 -26.74 -39.60 1.97
#